data_AF-A0A081DEI8-F1
#
_entry.id   AF-A0A081DEI8-F1
#
_cell.length_a   1.000
_cell.length_b   1.000
_cell.length_c   1.000
_cell.angle_alpha   90.00
_cell.angle_beta   90.00
_cell.angle_gamma   90.00
#
_symmetry.space_group_name_H-M   'P 1'
#
loop_
_entity.id
_entity.type
_entity.pdbx_description
1 polymer ?
#
loop_
_entity_poly.entity_id
_entity_poly.type
_entity_poly.pdbx_seq_one_letter_code
_entity_poly.pdbx_strand_id
1 'polypeptide(L)'
;MITTDQLKTLQERVIALKDYLQIDAKEIEITNLEEKTFSPDFWNDAKAAELIMKELRNKKQWTTDYDTATTLAEDAEVLYESLKKVTLLKKKSWLNIMPRLTSQKS
;
A
#
# COMPACT_ATOMS: atom_id res chain seq x y z
N MET A 1 -13.65 16.86 4.60
CA MET A 1 -13.67 16.20 3.27
C MET A 1 -12.24 15.85 2.94
N ILE A 2 -11.94 14.63 2.52
CA ILE A 2 -10.58 14.28 2.04
C ILE A 2 -10.28 15.08 0.78
N THR A 3 -9.12 15.74 0.76
CA THR A 3 -8.63 16.49 -0.40
C THR A 3 -7.61 15.65 -1.19
N THR A 4 -7.46 15.96 -2.47
CA THR A 4 -6.41 15.37 -3.31
C THR A 4 -5.01 15.63 -2.75
N ASP A 5 -4.80 16.79 -2.14
CA ASP A 5 -3.50 17.15 -1.55
C ASP A 5 -3.16 16.30 -0.33
N GLN A 6 -4.17 15.95 0.49
CA GLN A 6 -3.99 15.05 1.63
C GLN A 6 -3.59 13.65 1.18
N LEU A 7 -4.18 13.17 0.09
CA LEU A 7 -3.88 11.87 -0.49
C LEU A 7 -2.46 11.84 -1.10
N LYS A 8 -2.08 12.89 -1.83
CA LYS A 8 -0.73 13.04 -2.37
C LYS A 8 0.34 13.11 -1.27
N THR A 9 0.07 13.87 -0.20
CA THR A 9 0.95 13.96 0.98
C THR A 9 1.11 12.59 1.65
N LEU A 10 0.05 11.77 1.69
CA LEU A 10 0.12 10.41 2.22
C LEU A 10 1.08 9.55 1.38
N GLN A 11 0.96 9.59 0.05
CA GLN A 11 1.85 8.85 -0.86
C GLN A 11 3.31 9.26 -0.71
N GLU A 12 3.59 10.57 -0.67
CA GLU A 12 4.94 11.10 -0.46
C GLU A 12 5.56 10.59 0.85
N ARG A 13 4.75 10.51 1.92
CA ARG A 13 5.19 9.98 3.22
C ARG A 13 5.43 8.48 3.18
N VAL A 14 4.60 7.71 2.48
CA VAL A 14 4.83 6.27 2.30
C VAL A 14 6.14 6.04 1.54
N ILE A 15 6.38 6.78 0.46
CA ILE A 15 7.64 6.70 -0.30
C ILE A 15 8.83 7.05 0.60
N ALA A 16 8.75 8.13 1.39
CA ALA A 16 9.82 8.51 2.31
C ALA A 16 10.10 7.46 3.40
N LEU A 17 9.06 6.72 3.84
CA LEU A 17 9.22 5.62 4.79
C LEU A 17 10.05 4.46 4.20
N LYS A 18 9.99 4.23 2.88
CA LYS A 18 10.78 3.20 2.21
C LYS A 18 12.27 3.37 2.48
N ASP A 19 12.75 4.58 2.23
CA ASP A 19 14.17 4.94 2.37
C ASP A 19 14.58 5.00 3.84
N TYR A 20 13.75 5.62 4.68
CA TYR A 20 14.01 5.72 6.12
C TYR A 20 14.09 4.35 6.79
N LEU A 21 13.18 3.44 6.46
CA LEU A 21 13.18 2.07 6.95
C LEU A 21 14.17 1.17 6.22
N GLN A 22 14.80 1.64 5.14
CA GLN A 22 15.72 0.87 4.30
C GLN A 22 15.12 -0.47 3.87
N ILE A 23 13.91 -0.44 3.29
CA ILE A 23 13.16 -1.64 2.92
C ILE A 23 13.94 -2.51 1.95
N ASP A 24 14.53 -1.91 0.91
CA ASP A 24 15.31 -2.65 -0.11
C ASP A 24 16.50 -3.40 0.52
N ALA A 25 17.17 -2.79 1.52
CA ALA A 25 18.25 -3.45 2.24
C ALA A 25 17.73 -4.62 3.11
N LYS A 26 16.57 -4.46 3.74
CA LYS A 26 15.94 -5.52 4.54
C LYS A 26 15.53 -6.71 3.69
N GLU A 27 15.07 -6.50 2.46
CA GLU A 27 14.74 -7.58 1.54
C GLU A 27 15.97 -8.42 1.20
N ILE A 28 17.11 -7.79 0.91
CA ILE A 28 18.39 -8.47 0.68
C ILE A 28 18.83 -9.24 1.94
N GLU A 29 18.72 -8.62 3.12
CA GLU A 29 19.04 -9.28 4.39
C GLU A 29 18.13 -10.49 4.66
N ILE A 30 16.83 -10.40 4.33
CA ILE A 30 15.88 -11.50 4.45
C ILE A 30 16.34 -12.67 3.58
N THR A 31 16.64 -12.45 2.31
CA THR A 31 17.12 -13.50 1.40
C THR A 31 18.39 -14.16 1.94
N ASN A 32 19.37 -13.37 2.37
CA ASN A 32 20.62 -13.89 2.93
C ASN A 32 20.39 -14.71 4.22
N LEU A 33 19.46 -14.30 5.08
CA LEU A 33 19.12 -15.03 6.30
C LEU A 33 18.35 -16.31 5.99
N GLU A 34 17.45 -16.30 5.00
CA GLU A 34 16.75 -17.50 4.53
C GLU A 34 17.73 -18.53 3.96
N GLU A 35 18.72 -18.10 3.18
CA GLU A 35 19.78 -18.97 2.68
C GLU A 35 20.50 -19.71 3.81
N LYS A 36 20.79 -19.02 4.92
CA LYS A 36 21.40 -19.64 6.10
C LYS A 36 20.52 -20.71 6.73
N THR A 37 19.20 -20.54 6.72
CA THR A 37 18.26 -21.51 7.30
C THR A 37 18.18 -22.82 6.52
N PHE A 38 18.64 -22.84 5.25
CA PHE A 38 18.73 -24.05 4.44
C PHE A 38 20.00 -24.87 4.70
N SER A 39 20.98 -24.34 5.44
CA SER A 39 22.20 -25.08 5.77
C SER A 39 21.88 -26.27 6.68
N PRO A 40 22.39 -27.49 6.38
CA PRO A 40 22.20 -28.66 7.24
C PRO A 40 22.67 -28.45 8.68
N ASP A 41 23.71 -27.63 8.87
CA ASP A 41 24.31 -27.38 10.18
C ASP A 41 23.60 -26.28 10.98
N PHE A 42 22.66 -25.56 10.37
CA PHE A 42 21.99 -24.42 11.00
C PHE A 42 21.24 -24.82 12.28
N TRP A 43 20.63 -25.99 12.27
CA TRP A 43 19.84 -26.50 13.39
C TRP A 43 20.67 -27.21 14.47
N ASN A 44 21.99 -27.32 14.31
CA ASN A 44 22.89 -27.94 15.30
C ASN A 44 22.98 -27.11 16.59
N ASP A 45 22.81 -25.79 16.51
CA ASP A 45 22.70 -24.89 17.67
C ASP A 45 21.32 -24.22 17.71
N ALA A 46 20.42 -24.81 18.49
CA ALA A 46 19.05 -24.33 18.63
C ALA A 46 18.95 -22.88 19.15
N LYS A 47 19.87 -22.43 20.01
CA LYS A 47 19.85 -21.06 20.55
C LYS A 47 20.26 -20.04 19.49
N ALA A 48 21.30 -20.35 18.72
CA ALA A 48 21.73 -19.50 17.62
C ALA A 48 20.66 -19.44 16.51
N ALA A 49 20.06 -20.57 16.17
CA ALA A 49 18.96 -20.65 15.20
C ALA A 49 17.74 -19.82 15.63
N GLU A 50 17.36 -19.86 16.91
CA GLU A 50 16.24 -19.07 17.43
C GLU A 50 16.45 -17.56 17.27
N LEU A 51 17.67 -17.07 17.56
CA LEU A 51 18.02 -15.66 17.40
C LEU A 51 17.90 -15.21 15.94
N ILE A 52 18.43 -16.01 15.01
CA ILE A 52 18.36 -15.74 13.57
C ILE A 52 16.91 -15.77 13.08
N MET A 53 16.12 -16.74 13.52
CA MET A 53 14.70 -16.83 13.16
C MET A 53 13.88 -15.65 13.71
N LYS A 54 14.21 -15.16 14.91
CA LYS A 54 13.58 -13.96 15.48
C LYS A 54 13.93 -12.72 14.68
N GLU A 55 15.20 -12.55 14.33
CA GLU A 55 15.65 -11.46 13.46
C GLU A 55 14.94 -11.50 12.10
N LEU A 56 14.90 -12.68 11.47
CA LEU A 56 14.22 -12.90 10.18
C LEU A 56 12.73 -12.49 10.25
N ARG A 57 12.00 -12.94 11.29
CA ARG A 57 10.60 -12.56 11.49
C ARG A 57 10.42 -11.06 11.64
N ASN A 58 11.28 -10.39 12.41
CA ASN A 58 11.21 -8.95 12.60
C ASN A 58 11.43 -8.20 11.29
N LYS A 59 12.41 -8.60 10.47
CA LYS A 59 12.65 -7.96 9.17
C LYS A 59 11.46 -8.17 8.22
N LYS A 60 10.93 -9.39 8.15
CA LYS A 60 9.73 -9.71 7.36
C LYS A 60 8.50 -8.92 7.78
N GLN A 61 8.34 -8.68 9.09
CA GLN A 61 7.25 -7.85 9.61
C GLN A 61 7.34 -6.44 9.03
N TRP A 62 8.52 -5.81 9.10
CA TRP A 62 8.70 -4.45 8.57
C TRP A 62 8.47 -4.34 7.06
N THR A 63 8.96 -5.30 6.27
CA THR A 63 8.75 -5.29 4.81
C THR A 63 7.26 -5.51 4.46
N THR A 64 6.59 -6.43 5.17
CA THR A 64 5.15 -6.71 4.97
C THR A 64 4.27 -5.53 5.38
N ASP A 65 4.56 -4.90 6.52
CA ASP A 65 3.78 -3.75 7.00
C ASP A 65 3.94 -2.55 6.05
N TYR A 66 5.13 -2.35 5.49
CA TYR A 66 5.39 -1.33 4.48
C TYR A 66 4.62 -1.60 3.17
N ASP A 67 4.65 -2.83 2.67
CA ASP A 67 3.93 -3.24 1.46
C ASP A 67 2.41 -3.07 1.64
N THR A 68 1.89 -3.43 2.81
CA THR A 68 0.49 -3.20 3.18
C THR A 68 0.15 -1.71 3.19
N ALA A 69 0.99 -0.87 3.79
CA ALA A 69 0.77 0.58 3.81
C ALA A 69 0.77 1.20 2.40
N THR A 70 1.65 0.70 1.53
CA THR A 70 1.73 1.12 0.12
C THR A 70 0.48 0.75 -0.64
N THR A 71 0.06 -0.52 -0.55
CA THR A 71 -1.17 -1.02 -1.18
C THR A 71 -2.40 -0.23 -0.73
N LEU A 72 -2.56 0.02 0.57
CA LEU A 72 -3.69 0.79 1.11
C LEU A 72 -3.69 2.25 0.63
N ALA A 73 -2.53 2.86 0.43
CA ALA A 73 -2.43 4.22 -0.09
C ALA A 73 -2.83 4.29 -1.58
N GLU A 74 -2.42 3.31 -2.38
CA GLU A 74 -2.81 3.17 -3.79
C GLU A 74 -4.31 2.89 -3.93
N ASP A 75 -4.85 1.97 -3.13
CA ASP A 75 -6.29 1.68 -3.11
C ASP A 75 -7.11 2.92 -2.77
N ALA A 76 -6.66 3.70 -1.78
CA ALA A 76 -7.32 4.95 -1.42
C ALA A 76 -7.37 5.95 -2.58
N GLU A 77 -6.32 6.02 -3.41
CA GLU A 77 -6.29 6.85 -4.61
C GLU A 77 -7.29 6.38 -5.66
N VAL A 78 -7.25 5.09 -6.00
CA VAL A 78 -8.15 4.49 -7.00
C VAL A 78 -9.61 4.65 -6.60
N LEU A 79 -9.93 4.44 -5.31
CA LEU A 79 -11.28 4.61 -4.77
C LEU A 79 -11.73 6.06 -4.83
N TYR A 80 -10.87 7.01 -4.48
CA TYR A 80 -11.19 8.43 -4.54
C TYR A 80 -11.44 8.90 -5.97
N GLU A 81 -10.58 8.51 -6.92
CA GLU A 81 -10.78 8.79 -8.34
C GLU A 81 -12.10 8.22 -8.87
N SER A 82 -12.41 6.97 -8.49
CA SER A 82 -13.63 6.28 -8.89
C SER A 82 -14.87 7.01 -8.38
N LEU A 83 -14.85 7.44 -7.12
CA LEU A 83 -15.95 8.22 -6.52
C LEU A 83 -16.17 9.54 -7.29
N LYS A 84 -15.09 10.27 -7.57
CA LYS A 84 -15.12 11.54 -8.32
C LYS A 84 -15.68 11.36 -9.73
N LYS A 85 -15.23 10.32 -10.45
CA LYS A 85 -15.73 9.98 -11.80
C LYS A 85 -17.24 9.72 -11.78
N VAL A 86 -17.72 8.91 -10.85
CA VAL A 86 -19.16 8.60 -10.71
C VAL A 86 -19.99 9.84 -10.41
N THR A 87 -19.53 10.74 -9.52
CA THR A 87 -20.28 11.97 -9.20
C THR A 87 -20.38 12.89 -10.41
N LEU A 88 -19.29 13.03 -11.19
CA LEU A 88 -19.28 13.83 -12.40
C LEU A 88 -20.19 13.25 -13.49
N LEU A 89 -20.20 11.92 -13.65
CA LEU A 89 -21.09 11.24 -14.60
C LEU A 89 -22.56 11.45 -14.24
N LYS A 90 -22.92 11.31 -12.96
CA LYS A 90 -24.29 11.62 -12.49
C LYS A 90 -24.62 13.08 -12.79
N LYS A 91 -23.76 14.03 -12.43
CA LYS A 91 -24.00 15.46 -12.67
C LYS A 91 -24.22 15.77 -14.15
N LYS A 92 -23.38 15.21 -15.04
CA LYS A 92 -23.53 15.35 -16.50
C LYS A 92 -24.85 14.74 -17.01
N SER A 93 -25.23 13.56 -16.51
CA SER A 93 -26.50 12.92 -16.84
C SER A 93 -27.69 13.79 -16.44
N TRP A 94 -27.72 14.28 -15.19
CA TRP A 94 -28.76 15.19 -14.71
C TRP A 94 -28.86 16.47 -15.53
N LEU A 95 -27.73 17.09 -15.88
CA LEU A 95 -27.68 18.29 -16.72
C LEU A 95 -28.24 18.06 -18.13
N ASN A 96 -28.05 16.86 -18.69
CA ASN A 96 -28.60 16.51 -20.02
C ASN A 96 -30.09 16.18 -19.99
N ILE A 97 -30.60 15.64 -18.87
CA ILE A 97 -31.99 15.20 -18.72
C ILE A 97 -32.90 16.36 -18.28
N MET A 98 -32.43 17.26 -17.41
CA MET A 98 -33.23 18.37 -16.85
C MET A 98 -33.91 19.24 -17.92
N PRO A 99 -33.21 19.77 -18.94
CA PRO A 99 -33.83 20.60 -19.98
C PRO A 99 -34.84 19.84 -20.84
N ARG A 100 -34.67 18.52 -20.99
CA ARG A 100 -35.61 17.67 -21.76
C ARG A 100 -36.93 17.46 -21.01
N LEU A 101 -36.89 17.40 -19.68
CA LEU A 101 -38.09 17.24 -18.85
C LEU A 101 -38.93 18.52 -18.75
N THR A 102 -38.33 19.70 -18.92
CA THR A 102 -39.05 20.98 -18.89
C THR A 102 -39.76 21.30 -20.21
N SER A 103 -39.30 20.75 -21.34
CA SER A 103 -39.89 20.99 -22.67
C SER A 103 -41.09 20.11 -23.02
N GLN A 104 -41.36 19.03 -22.27
CA GLN A 104 -42.48 18.10 -22.51
C GLN A 104 -43.77 18.43 -21.75
N LYS A 105 -43.80 19.53 -20.99
CA LYS A 105 -44.97 19.98 -20.19
C LYS A 105 -45.64 21.26 -20.72
N SER A 106 -45.31 21.70 -21.93
CA SER A 106 -45.96 22.83 -22.60
C SER A 106 -47.02 22.36 -23.59
#